data_AF-A0A380E231-F1
#
_entry.id   AF-A0A380E231-F1
#
_cell.length_a   1.000
_cell.length_b   1.000
_cell.length_c   1.000
_cell.angle_alpha   90.00
_cell.angle_beta   90.00
_cell.angle_gamma   90.00
#
_symmetry.space_group_name_H-M   'P 1'
#
loop_
_entity.id
_entity.type
_entity.pdbx_description
1 polymer ?
#
loop_
_entity_poly.entity_id
_entity_poly.type
_entity_poly.pdbx_seq_one_letter_code
_entity_poly.pdbx_strand_id
1 'polypeptide(L)'
;MELDLSALVAGAKYRGEFEERLKAVLKEVKESDGRIILFIDEIHMLVGAGKTDGAMDAGNMLKPMLARGELHCIGATTLNEYREYIEKDSALERRFQKVAVSEPDVEDTISILRGLKERYEVYHGVRIQDRALVAAAECLIVTSLIVFYQIKRLI
;
A
#
# COMPACT_ATOMS: atom_id res chain seq x y z
N MET A 1 10.04 -5.52 2.29
CA MET A 1 10.59 -4.72 1.19
C MET A 1 9.45 -3.90 0.62
N GLU A 2 9.63 -2.59 0.50
CA GLU A 2 8.63 -1.69 -0.08
C GLU A 2 8.89 -1.52 -1.57
N LEU A 3 7.83 -1.62 -2.38
CA LEU A 3 7.91 -1.42 -3.82
C LEU A 3 7.37 -0.04 -4.18
N ASP A 4 8.27 0.93 -4.37
CA ASP A 4 7.90 2.22 -4.93
C ASP A 4 7.95 2.17 -6.46
N LEU A 5 6.76 2.22 -7.08
CA LEU A 5 6.62 2.24 -8.53
C LEU A 5 7.21 3.51 -9.14
N SER A 6 7.16 4.64 -8.43
CA SER A 6 7.69 5.92 -8.89
C SER A 6 9.21 5.86 -9.02
N ALA A 7 9.89 5.22 -8.06
CA ALA A 7 11.33 4.99 -8.11
C ALA A 7 11.73 4.05 -9.27
N LEU A 8 10.93 3.03 -9.56
CA LEU A 8 11.16 2.11 -10.68
C LEU A 8 10.98 2.79 -12.04
N VAL A 9 10.00 3.69 -12.16
CA VAL A 9 9.73 4.48 -13.38
C VAL A 9 10.79 5.55 -13.60
N ALA A 10 11.20 6.26 -12.54
CA ALA A 10 12.20 7.34 -12.62
C ALA A 10 13.57 6.88 -13.14
N GLY A 11 13.91 5.60 -12.95
CA GLY A 11 15.17 5.02 -13.38
C GLY A 11 15.16 4.35 -14.76
N ALA A 12 14.01 4.22 -15.43
CA ALA A 12 13.88 3.54 -16.71
C ALA A 12 13.71 4.55 -17.85
N LYS A 13 14.68 4.62 -18.77
CA LYS A 13 14.58 5.51 -19.94
C LYS A 13 13.62 4.95 -21.01
N TYR A 14 13.35 3.65 -20.96
CA TYR A 14 12.57 2.91 -21.94
C TYR A 14 11.61 1.93 -21.26
N ARG A 15 10.42 1.71 -21.84
CA ARG A 15 9.37 0.84 -21.28
C ARG A 15 9.86 -0.58 -20.95
N GLY A 16 10.68 -1.18 -21.82
CA GLY A 16 11.22 -2.53 -21.61
C GLY A 16 12.16 -2.65 -20.41
N GLU A 17 12.90 -1.59 -20.10
CA GLU A 17 13.85 -1.58 -18.96
C GLU A 17 13.11 -1.63 -17.63
N PHE A 18 11.94 -0.97 -17.53
CA PHE A 18 11.08 -1.07 -16.35
C PHE A 18 10.56 -2.50 -16.15
N GLU A 19 10.07 -3.14 -17.21
CA GLU A 19 9.55 -4.51 -17.11
C GLU A 19 10.63 -5.50 -16.68
N GLU A 20 11.85 -5.37 -17.21
CA GLU A 20 12.98 -6.21 -16.81
C GLU A 20 13.33 -6.03 -15.33
N ARG A 21 13.35 -4.79 -14.85
CA ARG A 21 13.58 -4.50 -13.43
C ARG A 21 12.47 -5.06 -12.55
N LEU A 22 11.20 -4.89 -12.95
CA LEU A 22 10.07 -5.46 -12.21
C LEU A 22 10.14 -7.00 -12.20
N LYS A 23 10.48 -7.65 -13.33
CA LYS A 23 10.70 -9.10 -13.39
C LYS A 23 11.81 -9.54 -12.43
N ALA A 24 12.92 -8.81 -12.38
CA ALA A 24 14.03 -9.14 -11.49
C ALA A 24 13.60 -9.09 -10.01
N VAL A 25 12.90 -8.03 -9.61
CA VAL A 25 12.38 -7.89 -8.23
C VAL A 25 11.39 -9.00 -7.90
N LEU A 26 10.44 -9.30 -8.79
CA LEU A 26 9.45 -10.37 -8.57
C LEU A 26 10.10 -11.75 -8.50
N LYS A 27 11.15 -11.98 -9.29
CA LYS A 27 11.94 -13.21 -9.23
C LYS A 27 12.65 -13.35 -7.89
N GLU A 28 13.29 -12.30 -7.39
CA GLU A 28 13.96 -12.29 -6.08
C GLU A 28 12.97 -12.56 -4.94
N VAL A 29 11.79 -11.92 -4.98
CA VAL A 29 10.72 -12.18 -3.99
C VAL A 29 10.27 -13.64 -4.03
N LYS A 30 10.11 -14.21 -5.23
CA LYS A 30 9.74 -15.62 -5.40
C LYS A 30 10.83 -16.57 -4.90
N GLU A 31 12.08 -16.31 -5.23
CA GLU A 31 13.25 -17.11 -4.79
C GLU A 31 13.51 -16.99 -3.28
N SER A 32 12.92 -15.99 -2.62
CA SER A 32 13.05 -15.84 -1.17
C SER A 32 12.28 -16.88 -0.35
N ASP A 33 11.47 -17.73 -0.99
CA ASP A 33 10.57 -18.73 -0.36
C ASP A 33 9.72 -18.11 0.76
N GLY A 34 9.20 -16.91 0.49
CA GLY A 34 8.30 -16.20 1.38
C GLY A 34 8.94 -15.49 2.56
N ARG A 35 10.28 -15.41 2.61
CA ARG A 35 11.02 -14.59 3.59
C ARG A 35 10.88 -13.09 3.32
N ILE A 36 10.63 -12.71 2.06
CA ILE A 36 10.36 -11.32 1.70
C ILE A 36 8.85 -11.08 1.61
N ILE A 37 8.37 -10.10 2.36
CA ILE A 37 7.03 -9.54 2.23
C ILE A 37 7.13 -8.26 1.40
N LEU A 38 6.36 -8.21 0.32
CA LEU A 38 6.25 -7.07 -0.57
C LEU A 38 5.16 -6.13 -0.07
N PHE A 39 5.49 -4.88 0.22
CA PHE A 39 4.47 -3.86 0.49
C PHE A 39 4.18 -3.08 -0.78
N ILE A 40 2.89 -2.94 -1.12
CA ILE A 40 2.40 -2.21 -2.29
C ILE A 40 1.34 -1.22 -1.81
N ASP A 41 1.68 0.06 -1.83
CA ASP A 41 0.68 1.11 -1.64
C ASP A 41 -0.18 1.26 -2.90
N GLU A 42 -1.44 1.66 -2.73
CA GLU A 42 -2.42 1.81 -3.81
C GLU A 42 -2.48 0.60 -4.76
N ILE A 43 -2.54 -0.62 -4.22
CA ILE A 43 -2.48 -1.86 -5.02
C ILE A 43 -3.56 -1.95 -6.11
N HIS A 44 -4.68 -1.27 -5.93
CA HIS A 44 -5.74 -1.14 -6.93
C HIS A 44 -5.24 -0.48 -8.24
N MET A 45 -4.23 0.38 -8.20
CA MET A 45 -3.64 0.98 -9.40
C MET A 45 -2.99 -0.08 -10.28
N LEU A 46 -2.31 -1.06 -9.67
CA LEU A 46 -1.68 -2.17 -10.41
C LEU A 46 -2.70 -3.18 -10.92
N VAL A 47 -3.79 -3.40 -10.19
CA VAL A 47 -4.83 -4.38 -10.54
C VAL A 47 -5.87 -3.80 -11.51
N GLY A 48 -6.18 -2.51 -11.37
CA GLY A 48 -7.23 -1.76 -12.07
C GLY A 48 -6.77 -1.07 -13.35
N ALA A 49 -5.46 -0.88 -13.59
CA ALA A 49 -4.88 -0.18 -14.74
C ALA A 49 -5.24 -0.74 -16.13
N GLY A 50 -5.96 -1.86 -16.24
CA GLY A 50 -6.37 -2.44 -17.53
C GLY A 50 -7.34 -1.60 -18.38
N LYS A 51 -7.66 -0.35 -18.00
CA LYS A 51 -8.62 0.52 -18.71
C LYS A 51 -8.10 1.89 -19.16
N THR A 52 -6.89 2.32 -18.77
CA THR A 52 -6.38 3.66 -19.12
C THR A 52 -4.92 3.64 -19.55
N ASP A 53 -4.66 4.33 -20.66
CA ASP A 53 -3.50 4.31 -21.55
C ASP A 53 -2.16 4.85 -20.95
N GLY A 54 -1.92 4.68 -19.65
CA GLY A 54 -0.78 5.32 -18.97
C GLY A 54 -0.17 4.59 -17.78
N ALA A 55 -0.83 3.58 -17.22
CA ALA A 55 -0.28 2.78 -16.13
C ALA A 55 0.13 1.40 -16.65
N MET A 56 1.44 1.25 -16.81
CA MET A 56 2.24 0.07 -17.17
C MET A 56 1.61 -1.33 -17.04
N ASP A 57 2.05 -2.23 -17.93
CA ASP A 57 1.77 -3.67 -18.04
C ASP A 57 2.14 -4.51 -16.79
N ALA A 58 2.49 -3.87 -15.68
CA ALA A 58 2.77 -4.47 -14.38
C ALA A 58 1.58 -5.31 -13.87
N GLY A 59 0.34 -4.89 -14.17
CA GLY A 59 -0.87 -5.63 -13.80
C GLY A 59 -0.93 -7.03 -14.41
N ASN A 60 -0.50 -7.19 -15.67
CA ASN A 60 -0.48 -8.50 -16.35
C ASN A 60 0.62 -9.42 -15.80
N MET A 61 1.68 -8.86 -15.22
CA MET A 61 2.74 -9.62 -14.56
C MET A 61 2.37 -10.01 -13.13
N LEU A 62 1.74 -9.11 -12.37
CA LEU A 62 1.41 -9.31 -10.96
C LEU A 62 0.17 -10.19 -10.78
N LYS A 63 -0.90 -9.98 -11.56
CA LYS A 63 -2.16 -10.72 -11.41
C LYS A 63 -1.98 -12.24 -11.39
N PRO A 64 -1.24 -12.86 -12.33
CA PRO A 64 -1.05 -14.31 -12.31
C PRO A 64 -0.30 -14.81 -11.07
N MET A 65 0.71 -14.07 -10.61
CA MET A 65 1.52 -14.45 -9.44
C MET A 65 0.73 -14.29 -8.13
N LEU A 66 -0.08 -13.23 -8.01
CA LEU A 66 -0.98 -13.00 -6.89
C LEU A 66 -2.09 -14.06 -6.84
N ALA A 67 -2.72 -14.37 -7.98
CA ALA A 67 -3.74 -15.41 -8.07
C ALA A 67 -3.18 -16.81 -7.72
N ARG A 68 -1.94 -17.10 -8.13
CA ARG A 68 -1.23 -18.34 -7.75
C ARG A 68 -0.68 -18.33 -6.32
N GLY A 69 -0.68 -17.18 -5.63
CA GLY A 69 -0.16 -17.03 -4.28
C GLY A 69 1.35 -17.25 -4.18
N GLU A 70 2.08 -17.02 -5.26
CA GLU A 70 3.55 -17.12 -5.30
C GLU A 70 4.23 -15.91 -4.66
N LEU A 71 3.49 -14.81 -4.49
CA LEU A 71 3.96 -13.57 -3.88
C LEU A 71 3.30 -13.40 -2.52
N HIS A 72 4.09 -13.13 -1.49
CA HIS A 72 3.60 -12.61 -0.23
C HIS A 72 3.63 -11.08 -0.30
N CYS A 73 2.46 -10.46 -0.35
CA CYS A 73 2.36 -9.02 -0.30
C CYS A 73 1.34 -8.53 0.72
N ILE A 74 1.58 -7.29 1.16
CA ILE A 74 0.63 -6.46 1.87
C ILE A 74 0.27 -5.32 0.93
N GLY A 75 -1.02 -5.24 0.59
CA GLY A 75 -1.56 -4.16 -0.24
C GLY A 75 -2.32 -3.15 0.60
N ALA A 76 -2.23 -1.87 0.29
CA ALA A 76 -3.08 -0.82 0.85
C ALA A 76 -3.99 -0.21 -0.24
N THR A 77 -5.26 0.05 0.09
CA THR A 77 -6.22 0.72 -0.80
C THR A 77 -7.40 1.25 0.00
N THR A 78 -8.21 2.14 -0.58
CA THR A 78 -9.48 2.54 0.03
C THR A 78 -10.56 1.47 -0.14
N LEU A 79 -11.58 1.49 0.72
CA LEU A 79 -12.69 0.53 0.62
C LEU A 79 -13.42 0.60 -0.73
N ASN A 80 -13.50 1.79 -1.33
CA ASN A 80 -14.20 2.01 -2.59
C ASN A 80 -13.43 1.40 -3.78
N GLU A 81 -12.13 1.62 -3.85
CA GLU A 81 -11.26 1.02 -4.88
C GLU A 81 -11.24 -0.51 -4.79
N TYR A 82 -11.25 -1.05 -3.57
CA TYR A 82 -11.32 -2.50 -3.38
C TYR A 82 -12.57 -3.09 -4.02
N ARG A 83 -13.74 -2.51 -3.71
CA ARG A 83 -15.03 -2.91 -4.27
C ARG A 83 -15.05 -2.79 -5.80
N GLU A 84 -14.39 -1.77 -6.32
CA GLU A 84 -14.40 -1.50 -7.75
C GLU A 84 -13.47 -2.43 -8.54
N TYR A 85 -12.26 -2.69 -8.04
CA TYR A 85 -11.17 -3.31 -8.80
C TYR A 85 -10.74 -4.70 -8.31
N ILE A 86 -10.85 -5.01 -7.02
CA ILE A 86 -10.33 -6.27 -6.44
C ILE A 86 -11.46 -7.26 -6.15
N GLU A 87 -12.56 -6.80 -5.55
CA GLU A 87 -13.71 -7.63 -5.18
C GLU A 87 -14.43 -8.21 -6.41
N LYS A 88 -14.35 -7.53 -7.57
CA LYS A 88 -14.92 -8.04 -8.82
C LYS A 88 -14.09 -9.16 -9.46
N ASP A 89 -12.83 -9.33 -9.07
CA ASP A 89 -11.94 -10.36 -9.59
C ASP A 89 -11.92 -11.58 -8.65
N SER A 90 -12.67 -12.62 -9.02
CA SER A 90 -12.79 -13.84 -8.23
C SER A 90 -11.46 -14.55 -7.91
N ALA A 91 -10.41 -14.36 -8.71
CA ALA A 91 -9.11 -14.96 -8.47
C ALA A 91 -8.35 -14.23 -7.35
N LEU A 92 -8.49 -12.90 -7.30
CA LEU A 92 -7.86 -12.05 -6.29
C LEU A 92 -8.65 -12.04 -4.98
N GLU A 93 -9.97 -11.96 -5.06
CA GLU A 93 -10.88 -11.99 -3.89
C GLU A 93 -10.60 -13.19 -2.99
N ARG A 94 -10.41 -14.37 -3.57
CA ARG A 94 -10.11 -15.62 -2.82
C ARG A 94 -8.73 -15.63 -2.17
N ARG A 95 -7.80 -14.80 -2.63
CA ARG A 95 -6.41 -14.76 -2.18
C ARG A 95 -6.14 -13.68 -1.14
N PHE A 96 -6.82 -12.55 -1.27
CA PHE A 96 -6.68 -11.44 -0.34
C PHE A 96 -7.56 -11.63 0.87
N GLN A 97 -6.95 -11.61 2.06
CA GLN A 97 -7.67 -11.41 3.30
C GLN A 97 -7.81 -9.91 3.54
N LYS A 98 -9.05 -9.44 3.59
CA LYS A 98 -9.38 -8.07 3.96
C LYS A 98 -9.09 -7.83 5.44
N VAL A 99 -8.25 -6.85 5.74
CA VAL A 99 -8.00 -6.31 7.08
C VAL A 99 -8.46 -4.87 7.07
N ALA A 100 -9.65 -4.62 7.63
CA ALA A 100 -10.18 -3.28 7.75
C ALA A 100 -9.46 -2.55 8.89
N VAL A 101 -8.89 -1.38 8.58
CA VAL A 101 -8.33 -0.48 9.59
C VAL A 101 -9.22 0.74 9.63
N SER A 102 -9.89 0.92 10.76
CA SER A 102 -10.64 2.14 11.04
C SER A 102 -9.68 3.25 11.43
N GLU A 103 -10.14 4.48 11.25
CA GLU A 103 -9.43 5.65 11.73
C GLU A 103 -9.34 5.63 13.26
N PRO A 104 -8.26 6.18 13.83
CA PRO A 104 -8.17 6.38 15.27
C PRO A 104 -9.26 7.34 15.73
N ASP A 105 -9.76 7.15 16.95
CA ASP A 105 -10.61 8.16 17.58
C ASP A 105 -9.80 9.39 18.01
N VAL A 106 -10.47 10.39 18.59
CA VAL A 106 -9.80 11.63 19.02
C VAL A 106 -8.74 11.36 20.09
N GLU A 107 -9.00 10.44 21.03
CA GLU A 107 -8.08 10.13 22.14
C GLU A 107 -6.83 9.40 21.65
N ASP A 108 -7.02 8.42 20.76
CA ASP A 108 -5.95 7.70 20.06
C ASP A 108 -5.13 8.66 19.20
N THR A 109 -5.80 9.57 18.47
CA THR A 109 -5.13 10.58 17.62
C THR A 109 -4.26 11.50 18.47
N ILE A 110 -4.75 11.98 19.61
CA ILE A 110 -3.95 12.79 20.55
C ILE A 110 -2.72 12.00 21.02
N SER A 111 -2.89 10.72 21.35
CA SER A 111 -1.81 9.85 21.81
C SER A 111 -0.74 9.64 20.73
N ILE A 112 -1.16 9.42 19.48
CA ILE A 112 -0.27 9.31 18.31
C ILE A 112 0.49 10.64 18.09
N LEU A 113 -0.22 11.76 18.08
CA LEU A 113 0.38 13.09 17.88
C LEU A 113 1.39 13.44 18.98
N ARG A 114 1.12 13.07 20.23
CA ARG A 114 2.06 13.22 21.35
C ARG A 114 3.34 12.40 21.14
N GLY A 115 3.22 11.18 20.61
CA GLY A 115 4.38 10.36 20.26
C GLY A 115 5.22 10.93 19.11
N LEU A 116 4.60 11.64 18.17
CA LEU A 116 5.28 12.28 17.04
C LEU A 116 5.81 13.69 17.34
N LYS A 117 5.33 14.31 18.42
CA LYS A 117 5.61 15.70 18.78
C LYS A 117 7.10 16.04 18.73
N GLU A 118 7.94 15.27 19.43
CA GLU A 118 9.38 15.55 19.54
C GLU A 118 10.06 15.56 18.16
N ARG A 119 9.68 14.63 17.29
CA ARG A 119 10.21 14.52 15.93
C ARG A 119 9.88 15.77 15.10
N TYR A 120 8.65 16.28 15.20
CA TYR A 120 8.23 17.49 14.49
C TYR A 120 8.81 18.77 15.10
N GLU A 121 8.95 18.85 16.43
CA GLU A 121 9.59 19.99 17.10
C GLU A 121 11.04 20.16 16.65
N VAL A 122 11.80 19.05 16.55
CA VAL A 122 13.17 19.07 16.04
C VAL A 122 13.22 19.46 14.57
N TYR A 123 12.37 18.85 13.73
CA TYR A 123 12.37 19.12 12.29
C TYR A 123 12.03 20.58 11.95
N HIS A 124 11.08 21.18 12.66
CA HIS A 124 10.62 22.55 12.41
C HIS A 124 11.31 23.61 13.28
N GLY A 125 12.06 23.21 14.32
CA GLY A 125 12.70 24.14 15.26
C GLY A 125 11.70 24.92 16.11
N VAL A 126 10.51 24.37 16.35
CA VAL A 126 9.42 25.01 17.12
C VAL A 126 9.07 24.20 18.36
N ARG A 127 8.38 24.82 19.31
CA ARG A 127 7.72 24.11 20.41
C ARG A 127 6.23 23.97 20.14
N ILE A 128 5.73 22.76 20.17
CA ILE A 128 4.32 22.42 19.97
C ILE A 128 3.67 22.29 21.36
N GLN A 129 2.69 23.15 21.63
CA GLN A 129 1.96 23.11 22.90
C GLN A 129 0.93 21.97 22.89
N ASP A 130 0.72 21.32 24.04
CA ASP A 130 -0.20 20.17 24.12
C ASP A 130 -1.63 20.55 23.71
N ARG A 131 -2.10 21.74 24.08
CA ARG A 131 -3.40 22.28 23.63
C ARG A 131 -3.53 22.37 22.10
N ALA A 132 -2.43 22.57 21.38
CA ALA A 132 -2.44 22.61 19.93
C ALA A 132 -2.60 21.21 19.32
N LEU A 133 -2.10 20.16 19.99
CA LEU A 133 -2.31 18.77 19.57
C LEU A 133 -3.77 18.35 19.77
N VAL A 134 -4.36 18.72 20.92
CA VAL A 134 -5.79 18.45 21.20
C VAL A 134 -6.67 19.16 20.17
N ALA A 135 -6.45 20.46 19.95
CA ALA A 135 -7.20 21.22 18.96
C ALA A 135 -7.01 20.68 17.53
N ALA A 136 -5.80 20.19 17.19
CA ALA A 136 -5.55 19.55 15.90
C ALA A 136 -6.35 18.25 15.76
N ALA A 137 -6.36 17.40 16.79
CA ALA A 137 -7.10 16.13 16.77
C ALA A 137 -8.62 16.34 16.66
N GLU A 138 -9.18 17.32 17.38
CA GLU A 138 -10.61 17.66 17.29
C GLU A 138 -11.01 18.19 15.91
N CYS A 139 -10.12 18.93 15.24
CA CYS A 139 -10.35 19.45 13.89
C CYS A 139 -10.15 18.39 12.78
N LEU A 140 -9.40 17.32 13.04
CA LEU A 140 -8.94 16.35 12.04
C LEU A 140 -9.95 15.24 11.72
N ILE A 141 -11.18 15.30 12.22
CA ILE A 141 -12.20 14.28 11.92
C ILE A 141 -12.57 14.37 10.43
N VAL A 142 -11.84 13.62 9.61
CA VAL A 142 -12.08 13.42 8.17
C VAL A 142 -12.22 11.92 7.97
N THR A 143 -13.35 11.49 7.42
CA THR A 143 -13.72 10.08 7.22
C THR A 143 -13.03 9.43 6.02
N SER A 144 -12.04 8.57 6.25
CA SER A 144 -11.29 7.80 5.25
C SER A 144 -10.91 6.40 5.77
N LEU A 145 -11.69 5.37 5.41
CA LEU A 145 -11.32 3.97 5.71
C LEU A 145 -10.19 3.49 4.79
N ILE A 146 -9.06 3.11 5.38
CA ILE A 146 -7.98 2.39 4.71
C ILE A 146 -8.17 0.89 4.94
N VAL A 147 -8.06 0.11 3.87
CA VAL A 147 -8.13 -1.35 3.94
C VAL A 147 -6.76 -1.91 3.57
N PHE A 148 -6.19 -2.70 4.49
CA PHE A 148 -5.00 -3.47 4.24
C PHE A 148 -5.38 -4.88 3.78
N TYR A 149 -4.52 -5.49 2.97
CA TYR A 149 -4.66 -6.88 2.57
C TYR A 149 -3.45 -7.68 2.98
N GLN A 150 -3.69 -8.94 3.37
CA GLN A 150 -2.65 -9.94 3.50
C GLN A 150 -3.01 -11.14 2.63
N ILE A 151 -2.08 -11.63 1.82
CA ILE A 151 -2.30 -12.87 1.06
C ILE A 151 -2.32 -14.06 2.02
N LYS A 152 -3.39 -14.88 1.97
CA LYS A 152 -3.50 -16.09 2.79
C LYS A 152 -2.50 -17.16 2.34
N ARG A 153 -1.80 -17.76 3.31
CA ARG A 153 -1.05 -19.00 3.14
C ARG A 153 -2.03 -20.11 2.73
N LEU A 154 -1.76 -20.81 1.64
CA LEU A 154 -2.28 -22.18 1.48
C LEU A 154 -1.52 -23.02 2.52
N ILE A 155 -2.20 -23.38 3.60
CA ILE A 155 -1.78 -24.46 4.49
C ILE A 155 -2.12 -25.77 3.77
#